data_AF-A0A811MDW2-F1
#
_entry.id   AF-A0A811MDW2-F1
#
_cell.length_a   1.000
_cell.length_b   1.000
_cell.length_c   1.000
_cell.angle_alpha   90.00
_cell.angle_beta   90.00
_cell.angle_gamma   90.00
#
_symmetry.space_group_name_H-M   'P 1'
#
loop_
_entity.id
_entity.type
_entity.pdbx_description
1 polymer ?
#
loop_
_entity_poly.entity_id
_entity_poly.type
_entity_poly.pdbx_seq_one_letter_code
_entity_poly.pdbx_strand_id
1 'polypeptide(L)' 'MDVAYIVGRNGILTWRNSTLQLSLSKVEKAASGAVACQLMDAAHPGVVPMHKVNFGAKMET' A
#
# COMPACT_ATOMS: atom_id res chain seq x y z
N MET A 1 -19.17 -16.87 9.53
CA MET A 1 -17.83 -16.26 9.34
C MET A 1 -18.02 -14.98 8.57
N ASP A 2 -17.60 -13.85 9.14
CA ASP A 2 -17.76 -12.54 8.51
C ASP A 2 -16.91 -12.46 7.23
N VAL A 3 -17.52 -12.01 6.13
CA VAL A 3 -16.88 -11.91 4.80
C VAL A 3 -15.60 -11.05 4.83
N ALA A 4 -15.44 -10.20 5.85
CA ALA A 4 -14.25 -9.38 6.04
C ALA A 4 -13.00 -10.19 6.43
N TYR A 5 -13.12 -11.43 6.89
CA TYR A 5 -11.95 -12.21 7.35
C TYR A 5 -11.20 -12.93 6.21
N ILE A 6 -11.84 -13.13 5.05
CA ILE A 6 -11.24 -13.80 3.88
C ILE A 6 -11.10 -12.79 2.74
N VAL A 7 -10.30 -11.75 2.97
CA VAL A 7 -9.90 -10.85 1.88
C VAL A 7 -8.79 -11.53 1.09
N GLY A 8 -9.13 -12.13 -0.05
CA GLY A 8 -8.14 -12.69 -0.97
C GLY A 8 -7.20 -11.62 -1.53
N ARG A 9 -6.10 -12.04 -2.20
CA ARG A 9 -5.09 -11.13 -2.78
C ARG A 9 -5.69 -9.98 -3.62
N ASN A 10 -6.78 -10.25 -4.33
CA ASN A 10 -7.50 -9.24 -5.12
C ASN A 10 -8.22 -8.21 -4.26
N GLY A 11 -8.80 -8.61 -3.12
CA GLY A 11 -9.47 -7.69 -2.22
C GLY A 11 -8.48 -6.71 -1.57
N ILE A 12 -7.29 -7.18 -1.20
CA ILE A 12 -6.20 -6.32 -0.68
C ILE A 12 -5.76 -5.31 -1.74
N LEU A 13 -5.63 -5.75 -3.00
CA LEU A 13 -5.28 -4.86 -4.12
C LEU A 13 -6.35 -3.79 -4.34
N THR A 14 -7.63 -4.17 -4.39
CA THR A 14 -8.74 -3.22 -4.57
C THR A 14 -8.81 -2.22 -3.43
N TRP A 15 -8.73 -2.70 -2.17
CA TRP A 15 -8.79 -1.82 -1.00
C TRP A 15 -7.66 -0.77 -1.03
N ARG A 16 -6.43 -1.19 -1.30
CA ARG A 16 -5.29 -0.28 -1.38
C ARG A 16 -5.38 0.69 -2.56
N ASN A 17 -5.78 0.20 -3.73
CA ASN A 17 -5.99 1.03 -4.91
C ASN A 17 -7.03 2.12 -4.63
N SER A 18 -8.12 1.78 -3.94
CA SER A 18 -9.13 2.75 -3.55
C SER A 18 -8.67 3.72 -2.45
N THR A 19 -7.91 3.23 -1.47
CA THR A 19 -7.46 4.04 -0.31
C THR A 19 -6.37 5.03 -0.70
N LEU A 20 -5.43 4.61 -1.54
CA LEU A 20 -4.24 5.39 -1.89
C LEU A 20 -4.31 5.96 -3.31
N GLN A 21 -5.45 5.78 -4.01
CA GLN A 21 -5.66 6.18 -5.40
C GLN A 21 -4.56 5.65 -6.33
N LEU A 22 -4.24 4.36 -6.17
CA LEU A 22 -3.23 3.66 -6.96
C LEU A 22 -3.88 2.72 -7.98
N SER A 23 -3.11 2.36 -9.02
CA SER A 23 -3.52 1.39 -10.05
C SER A 23 -2.60 0.17 -10.03
N LEU A 24 -2.52 -0.51 -8.89
CA LEU A 24 -1.68 -1.71 -8.73
C LEU A 24 -2.38 -2.93 -9.33
N SER A 25 -1.71 -3.56 -10.30
CA SER A 25 -2.19 -4.79 -10.94
C SER A 25 -1.64 -6.07 -10.30
N LYS A 26 -0.63 -5.96 -9.43
CA LYS A 26 0.06 -7.10 -8.79
C LYS A 26 0.29 -6.83 -7.31
N VAL A 27 0.12 -7.86 -6.49
CA VAL A 27 0.33 -7.78 -5.03
C VAL A 27 1.81 -7.58 -4.66
N GLU A 28 2.76 -7.94 -5.52
CA GLU A 28 4.19 -7.71 -5.26
C GLU A 28 4.54 -6.21 -5.27
N LYS A 29 3.93 -5.44 -6.17
CA LYS A 29 4.04 -3.97 -6.15
C LYS A 29 3.40 -3.40 -4.89
N ALA A 30 2.51 -4.17 -4.28
CA ALA A 30 1.90 -3.80 -3.04
C ALA A 30 2.88 -3.88 -1.86
N ALA A 31 3.84 -4.81 -1.90
CA ALA A 31 4.85 -5.00 -0.87
C ALA A 31 5.96 -3.93 -0.86
N SER A 32 5.92 -2.92 -1.74
CA SER A 32 6.88 -1.82 -1.72
C SER A 32 6.77 -1.03 -0.40
N GLY A 33 7.91 -0.76 0.23
CA GLY A 33 7.99 0.06 1.45
C GLY A 33 7.37 1.45 1.27
N ALA A 34 7.40 2.01 0.06
CA ALA A 34 6.76 3.30 -0.23
C ALA A 34 5.24 3.25 -0.04
N VAL A 35 4.60 2.12 -0.37
CA VAL A 35 3.16 2.01 -0.19
C VAL A 35 2.78 1.74 1.27
N ALA A 36 3.65 1.07 2.03
CA ALA A 36 3.48 0.95 3.48
C ALA A 36 3.59 2.33 4.15
N CYS A 37 4.55 3.16 3.74
CA CYS A 37 4.69 4.54 4.17
C CYS A 37 3.44 5.39 3.85
N GLN A 38 2.89 5.29 2.64
CA GLN A 38 1.64 5.95 2.28
C GLN A 38 0.46 5.50 3.13
N LEU A 39 0.36 4.21 3.44
CA LEU A 39 -0.72 3.69 4.26
C LEU A 39 -0.63 4.20 5.69
N MET A 40 0.58 4.30 6.24
CA MET A 40 0.80 4.89 7.57
C MET A 40 0.45 6.38 7.59
N ASP A 41 0.80 7.14 6.55
CA ASP A 41 0.42 8.55 6.44
C ASP A 41 -1.10 8.73 6.25
N ALA A 42 -1.75 7.86 5.48
CA ALA A 42 -3.20 7.86 5.31
C ALA A 42 -3.95 7.53 6.62
N ALA A 43 -3.38 6.65 7.45
CA ALA A 43 -3.94 6.30 8.76
C ALA A 43 -3.63 7.37 9.84
N HIS A 44 -2.47 8.00 9.76
CA HIS A 44 -2.03 9.04 10.68
C HIS A 44 -1.26 10.14 9.94
N PRO A 45 -1.96 11.20 9.49
CA PRO A 45 -1.36 12.25 8.69
C PRO A 45 -0.16 12.90 9.37
N GLY A 46 0.99 12.92 8.68
CA GLY A 46 2.21 13.58 9.17
C GLY A 46 3.14 12.68 10.00
N VAL A 47 2.81 11.41 10.25
CA VAL A 47 3.71 10.46 10.91
C VAL A 47 4.87 10.05 10.01
N VAL A 48 4.64 10.01 8.69
CA VAL A 48 5.65 9.65 7.71
C VAL A 48 6.12 10.91 6.97
N PRO A 49 7.43 11.19 6.94
CA PRO A 49 7.96 12.26 6.11
C PRO A 49 7.90 11.85 4.63
N MET A 50 6.74 12.04 4.00
CA MET A 50 6.45 11.61 2.62
C MET A 50 7.43 12.18 1.58
N HIS A 51 8.01 13.35 1.84
CA HIS A 51 9.05 13.97 1.01
C HIS A 51 10.38 13.20 1.00
N LYS A 52 10.61 12.28 1.96
CA LYS A 52 11.79 11.40 2.02
C LYS A 52 11.50 9.99 1.53
N VAL A 53 10.25 9.67 1.21
CA VAL A 53 9.84 8.33 0.78
C VAL A 53 10.25 8.12 -0.67
N ASN A 54 11.02 7.06 -0.92
CA ASN A 54 11.46 6.71 -2.28
C ASN A 54 10.42 5.79 -2.96
N PHE A 55 9.56 6.38 -3.78
CA PHE A 55 8.53 5.67 -4.56
C PHE A 55 9.08 4.83 -5.72
N GLY A 56 10.32 5.09 -6.13
CA GLY A 56 10.99 4.39 -7.23
C GLY A 56 12.00 3.35 -6.75
N ALA A 57 12.03 3.01 -5.47
CA ALA A 57 12.95 2.01 -4.93
C ALA A 57 12.69 0.64 -5.59
N LYS A 58 13.62 0.21 -6.45
CA LYS A 58 13.60 -1.09 -7.14
C LYS A 58 14.65 -2.07 -6.62
N MET A 59 15.31 -1.76 -5.51
CA MET A 59 16.54 -2.43 -5.11
C MET A 59 16.33 -3.23 -3.82
N GLU A 60 16.16 -4.54 -3.97
CA GLU A 60 16.67 -5.52 -3.02
C GLU A 60 17.65 -6.39 -3.83
N THR A 61 18.95 -6.11 -3.68
CA THR A 61 20.05 -6.98 -4.09
C THR A 61 20.78 -7.38 -2.82
#